data_AF-A0A7C5I881-F1
#
_entry.id   AF-A0A7C5I881-F1
#
_cell.length_a   1.000
_cell.length_b   1.000
_cell.length_c   1.000
_cell.angle_alpha   90.00
_cell.angle_beta   90.00
_cell.angle_gamma   90.00
#
_symmetry.space_group_name_H-M   'P 1'
#
loop_
_entity.id
_entity.type
_entity.pdbx_description
1 polymer ?
#
loop_
_entity_poly.entity_id
_entity_poly.type
_entity_poly.pdbx_seq_one_letter_code
_entity_poly.pdbx_strand_id
1 'polypeptide(L)' 'VSVLAVEDESDVMIITKEGKIIRLEASEIRQAGRSTQGVRLVKLEPGDQVAAASVLSNGNGSAEEGAVNQPEIPGLQ' A
#
# COMPACT_ATOMS: atom_id res chain seq x y z
N VAL A 1 -2.37 -1.86 -10.42
CA VAL A 1 -3.27 -2.28 -9.31
C VAL A 1 -2.43 -3.14 -8.39
N SER A 2 -2.26 -2.74 -7.13
CA SER A 2 -1.54 -3.51 -6.11
C SER A 2 -2.53 -4.13 -5.13
N VAL A 3 -2.15 -5.26 -4.56
CA VAL A 3 -2.91 -5.95 -3.50
C VAL A 3 -1.93 -6.18 -2.36
N LEU A 4 -2.30 -5.79 -1.14
CA LEU A 4 -1.51 -6.02 0.05
C LEU A 4 -2.37 -6.82 1.04
N ALA A 5 -1.82 -7.90 1.56
CA ALA A 5 -2.46 -8.66 2.64
C ALA A 5 -2.27 -7.91 3.95
N VAL A 6 -3.34 -7.81 4.75
CA VAL A 6 -3.34 -7.15 6.05
C VAL A 6 -4.03 -8.05 7.07
N GLU A 7 -3.57 -7.97 8.32
CA GLU A 7 -4.27 -8.50 9.49
C GLU A 7 -4.89 -7.34 10.27
N ASP A 8 -5.85 -7.61 11.15
CA ASP A 8 -6.56 -6.55 11.90
C ASP A 8 -5.61 -5.68 12.74
N GLU A 9 -4.52 -6.27 13.25
CA GLU A 9 -3.48 -5.61 14.03
C GLU A 9 -2.38 -4.97 13.15
N SER A 10 -2.48 -5.04 11.82
CA SER A 10 -1.47 -4.46 10.93
C SER A 10 -1.68 -2.95 10.75
N ASP A 11 -0.58 -2.24 10.55
CA ASP A 11 -0.56 -0.85 10.12
C ASP A 11 -0.38 -0.75 8.60
N VAL A 12 -1.15 0.10 7.94
CA VAL A 12 -0.95 0.47 6.55
C VAL A 12 -0.22 1.80 6.49
N MET A 13 0.93 1.83 5.84
CA MET A 13 1.70 3.04 5.55
C MET A 13 1.51 3.44 4.09
N ILE A 14 1.18 4.71 3.87
CA ILE A 14 1.04 5.32 2.55
C ILE A 14 2.03 6.47 2.45
N ILE A 15 2.82 6.49 1.38
CA ILE A 15 3.81 7.53 1.10
C ILE A 15 3.35 8.27 -0.15
N THR A 16 3.26 9.60 -0.07
CA THR A 16 2.91 10.45 -1.20
C THR A 16 4.16 10.97 -1.92
N LYS A 17 4.00 11.47 -3.15
CA LYS A 17 5.11 12.02 -3.95
C LYS A 17 5.74 13.26 -3.31
N GLU A 18 4.98 13.98 -2.52
CA GLU A 18 5.47 15.13 -1.75
C GLU A 18 6.21 14.73 -0.46
N GLY A 19 6.38 13.44 -0.19
CA GLY A 19 7.07 12.95 1.00
C GLY A 19 6.21 12.92 2.26
N LYS A 20 4.88 13.04 2.13
CA LYS A 20 3.96 12.88 3.26
C LYS A 20 3.80 11.39 3.55
N ILE A 21 3.92 11.03 4.83
CA ILE A 21 3.73 9.65 5.30
C ILE A 21 2.44 9.62 6.12
N ILE A 22 1.49 8.78 5.71
CA ILE A 22 0.23 8.54 6.40
C ILE A 22 0.26 7.10 6.93
N ARG A 23 0.07 6.93 8.23
CA ARG A 23 -0.10 5.62 8.88
C ARG A 23 -1.54 5.47 9.33
N LEU A 24 -2.13 4.32 9.03
CA LEU A 24 -3.52 3.98 9.32
C LEU A 24 -3.56 2.58 9.90
N GLU A 25 -4.30 2.37 10.98
CA GLU A 25 -4.53 1.03 11.50
C GLU A 25 -5.47 0.28 10.54
N ALA A 26 -5.17 -0.97 10.20
CA ALA A 26 -6.02 -1.76 9.32
C ALA A 26 -7.44 -1.93 9.90
N SER A 27 -7.55 -2.00 11.23
CA SER A 27 -8.81 -2.04 11.97
C SER A 27 -9.73 -0.82 11.73
N GLU A 28 -9.18 0.35 11.39
CA GLU A 28 -9.98 1.55 11.09
C GLU A 28 -10.53 1.55 9.65
N ILE A 29 -10.01 0.68 8.78
CA ILE A 29 -10.42 0.58 7.38
C ILE A 29 -11.75 -0.18 7.31
N ARG A 30 -12.78 0.47 6.77
CA ARG A 30 -14.07 -0.19 6.52
C ARG A 30 -13.91 -1.36 5.56
N GLN A 31 -14.31 -2.54 6.02
CA GLN A 31 -14.46 -3.71 5.17
C GLN A 31 -15.50 -3.44 4.08
N ALA A 32 -15.05 -3.44 2.83
CA ALA A 32 -15.90 -3.28 1.66
C ALA A 32 -15.96 -4.60 0.88
N GLY A 33 -17.15 -4.95 0.37
CA GLY A 33 -17.32 -6.16 -0.43
C GLY A 33 -16.59 -6.10 -1.79
N ARG A 34 -16.44 -7.26 -2.43
CA ARG A 34 -15.74 -7.40 -3.73
C ARG A 34 -16.38 -6.61 -4.89
N SER A 35 -17.67 -6.33 -4.81
CA SER A 35 -18.42 -5.56 -5.82
C SER A 35 -18.56 -4.09 -5.41
N THR A 36 -17.45 -3.45 -5.02
CA THR A 36 -17.43 -2.02 -4.64
C THR A 36 -16.27 -1.30 -5.32
N GLN A 37 -16.33 0.03 -5.40
CA GLN A 37 -15.19 0.86 -5.85
C GLN A 37 -14.12 1.02 -4.76
N GLY A 38 -14.33 0.46 -3.57
CA GLY A 38 -13.48 0.68 -2.40
C GLY A 38 -13.87 1.93 -1.60
N VAL A 39 -13.02 2.27 -0.63
CA VAL A 39 -13.18 3.42 0.26
C VAL A 39 -11.98 4.34 0.15
N ARG A 40 -12.22 5.65 0.31
CA ARG A 40 -11.14 6.64 0.31
C ARG A 40 -10.48 6.67 1.69
N LEU A 41 -9.22 6.23 1.76
CA LEU A 41 -8.45 6.21 3.01
C LEU A 41 -7.83 7.57 3.35
N VAL A 42 -7.29 8.27 2.35
CA VAL A 42 -6.63 9.57 2.53
C VAL A 42 -7.12 10.61 1.54
N LYS A 43 -7.23 11.85 2.02
CA LYS A 43 -7.46 13.02 1.16
C LYS A 43 -6.11 13.64 0.81
N LEU A 44 -5.68 13.41 -0.43
CA LEU A 44 -4.51 14.07 -1.01
C LEU A 44 -4.83 15.51 -1.39
N GLU A 45 -3.81 16.36 -1.36
CA GLU A 45 -3.88 17.74 -1.84
C GLU A 45 -3.88 17.78 -3.37
N PRO A 46 -4.35 18.88 -3.99
CA PRO A 46 -4.34 19.02 -5.44
C PRO A 46 -2.92 18.91 -6.00
N GLY A 47 -2.68 17.93 -6.87
CA GLY A 47 -1.36 17.67 -7.46
C GLY A 47 -0.54 16.60 -6.74
N ASP A 48 -0.94 16.19 -5.52
CA ASP A 48 -0.29 15.10 -4.80
C ASP A 48 -0.81 13.73 -5.26
N GLN A 49 0.05 12.73 -5.24
CA GLN A 49 -0.23 11.37 -5.66
C GLN A 49 0.42 10.37 -4.71
N VAL A 50 -0.21 9.22 -4.53
CA VAL A 50 0.42 8.11 -3.80
C VAL A 50 1.63 7.62 -4.60
N ALA A 51 2.79 7.60 -3.96
CA ALA A 51 4.03 7.06 -4.51
C ALA A 51 4.18 5.58 -4.14
N ALA A 52 3.91 5.23 -2.88
CA ALA A 52 4.03 3.86 -2.37
C ALA A 52 3.00 3.58 -1.27
N ALA A 53 2.71 2.30 -1.07
CA ALA A 53 1.96 1.79 0.08
C ALA A 53 2.62 0.51 0.58
N SER A 54 2.69 0.33 1.89
CA SER A 54 3.27 -0.84 2.56
C SER A 54 2.42 -1.23 3.75
N VAL A 55 2.45 -2.50 4.12
CA VAL A 55 1.84 -3.01 5.35
C VAL A 55 2.95 -3.28 6.35
N LEU A 56 2.72 -2.92 7.60
CA LEU A 56 3.58 -3.18 8.73
C LEU A 56 2.83 -4.11 9.68
N SER A 57 3.30 -5.35 9.81
CA SER A 57 2.79 -6.28 10.79
C SER A 57 3.49 -6.07 12.13
N ASN A 58 2.74 -6.08 13.23
CA ASN A 58 3.25 -5.79 14.58
C ASN A 58 4.03 -6.97 15.20
N GLY A 59 4.35 -8.00 14.42
CA GLY A 59 5.15 -9.17 14.82
C GLY A 59 6.50 -9.20 14.11
N ASN A 60 7.57 -9.44 14.87
CA ASN A 60 8.96 -9.69 14.45
C ASN A 60 9.20 -9.67 12.93
N GLY A 61 9.70 -8.53 12.46
CA GLY A 61 9.84 -8.23 11.03
C GLY A 61 10.60 -9.29 10.25
N SER A 62 9.93 -9.86 9.26
CA SER A 62 10.54 -10.12 7.96
C SER A 62 9.86 -9.15 7.01
N ALA A 63 10.63 -8.17 6.55
CA ALA A 63 10.21 -7.23 5.52
C ALA A 63 9.97 -8.04 4.23
N GLU A 64 8.70 -8.32 3.94
CA GLU A 64 8.29 -8.77 2.62
C GLU A 64 8.30 -7.51 1.72
N GLU A 65 9.47 -7.21 1.16
CA GLU A 65 9.63 -6.25 0.08
C GLU A 65 8.67 -6.64 -1.05
N GLY A 66 7.64 -5.81 -1.26
CA GLY A 66 6.76 -5.94 -2.41
C GLY A 66 7.59 -5.92 -3.70
N ALA A 67 7.68 -7.07 -4.35
CA ALA A 67 8.39 -7.30 -5.59
C ALA A 67 8.08 -6.21 -6.63
N VAL A 68 9.07 -5.32 -6.86
CA VAL A 68 9.13 -4.49 -8.06
C VAL A 68 9.43 -5.44 -9.22
N ASN A 69 8.39 -5.85 -9.93
CA ASN A 69 8.51 -6.70 -11.11
C ASN A 69 9.20 -5.89 -12.22
N GLN A 70 10.53 -6.02 -12.31
CA GLN A 70 11.31 -5.51 -13.43
C GLN A 70 10.98 -6.40 -14.64
N PRO A 71 10.41 -5.87 -15.75
CA PRO A 71 10.19 -6.69 -16.93
C PRO A 71 11.55 -7.07 -17.50
N GLU A 72 11.84 -8.37 -17.52
CA GLU A 72 13.01 -8.91 -18.21
C GLU A 72 12.87 -8.56 -19.71
N ILE A 73 13.78 -7.75 -20.26
CA ILE A 73 13.83 -7.50 -21.70
C ILE A 73 14.47 -8.73 -22.34
N PRO A 74 13.74 -9.56 -23.12
CA PRO A 74 14.34 -10.73 -23.73
C PRO A 74 15.14 -10.31 -24.97
N GLY A 75 16.44 -10.63 -25.01
CA GLY A 75 17.20 -10.66 -26.26
C GLY A 75 18.49 -9.83 -26.36
N LEU A 76 19.40 -9.91 -25.38
CA LEU A 76 20.81 -9.65 -25.66
C LEU A 76 21.57 -10.97 -25.54
N GLN A 77 22.05 -11.45 -26.70
CA GLN A 77 22.89 -12.63 -26.88
C GLN A 77 24.23 -12.51 -26.14
#